data_AF-A0A378PJZ3-F1
#
_entry.id   AF-A0A378PJZ3-F1
#
_cell.length_a   1.000
_cell.length_b   1.000
_cell.length_c   1.000
_cell.angle_alpha   90.00
_cell.angle_beta   90.00
_cell.angle_gamma   90.00
#
_symmetry.space_group_name_H-M   'P 1'
#
loop_
_entity.id
_entity.type
_entity.pdbx_description
1 polymer ?
#
loop_
_entity_poly.entity_id
_entity_poly.type
_entity_poly.pdbx_seq_one_letter_code
_entity_poly.pdbx_strand_id
1 'polypeptide(L)'
;MYMNTDLINIKCVEQDIKQYLINHHKDSIDKAVSLINEWLNEKSPSQYKNIRKVLIKDYPWFDIVLDLLTKVIVSGYIPFLSLASMFHLSDELDKPNNTATVAEILLIINSIDLFVIEQTKTNYYIYPYLELPEILQDRIILSCYVPPKDSITKVKSNKGIILGSKFNKHDKPISLDVINTLNSQEYILDSWFVDNHKKPWFQDEKDVSKLTDVEKAKYEIQLKTWEQYQEQLEVFIKHLKDNPFYFEHKYDMRGRVYVRGYHFTTQGTSYEKACINLNKYEYVVGKL
;
A
#
# COMPACT_ATOMS: atom_id res chain seq x y z
N MET A 1 8.25 15.46 18.33
CA MET A 1 7.76 14.19 18.92
C MET A 1 8.12 13.11 17.91
N TYR A 2 9.05 12.21 18.23
CA TYR A 2 9.63 11.28 17.26
C TYR A 2 8.55 10.39 16.60
N MET A 3 8.52 10.30 15.26
CA MET A 3 7.73 9.28 14.57
C MET A 3 8.31 7.92 14.93
N ASN A 4 7.67 7.20 15.85
CA ASN A 4 8.07 5.85 16.22
C ASN A 4 8.06 4.96 14.97
N THR A 5 9.20 4.36 14.62
CA THR A 5 9.36 3.47 13.45
C THR A 5 8.35 2.30 13.44
N ASP A 6 7.83 1.91 14.60
CA ASP A 6 6.80 0.88 14.74
C ASP A 6 5.41 1.35 14.24
N LEU A 7 5.18 2.66 14.16
CA LEU A 7 3.94 3.23 13.62
C LEU A 7 3.81 2.96 12.12
N ILE A 8 4.93 2.93 11.41
CA ILE A 8 5.00 2.94 9.94
C ILE A 8 5.30 1.55 9.37
N ASN A 9 5.96 0.68 10.15
CA ASN A 9 6.33 -0.65 9.69
C ASN A 9 5.09 -1.50 9.40
N ILE A 10 4.87 -1.81 8.12
CA ILE A 10 3.70 -2.57 7.68
C ILE A 10 3.51 -3.89 8.43
N LYS A 11 4.58 -4.57 8.86
CA LYS A 11 4.45 -5.82 9.63
C LYS A 11 3.89 -5.59 11.02
N CYS A 12 4.26 -4.49 11.67
CA CYS A 12 3.72 -4.10 12.97
C CYS A 12 2.25 -3.69 12.81
N VAL A 13 1.93 -2.92 11.76
CA VAL A 13 0.55 -2.52 11.44
C VAL A 13 -0.32 -3.75 11.18
N GLU A 14 0.17 -4.72 10.40
CA GLU A 14 -0.52 -5.99 10.17
C GLU A 14 -0.76 -6.75 11.48
N GLN A 15 0.23 -6.83 12.37
CA GLN A 15 0.06 -7.47 13.68
C GLN A 15 -1.01 -6.80 14.55
N ASP A 16 -1.04 -5.47 14.55
CA ASP A 16 -2.03 -4.72 15.34
C ASP A 16 -3.45 -4.84 14.77
N ILE A 17 -3.58 -4.88 13.43
CA ILE A 17 -4.85 -5.19 12.76
C ILE A 17 -5.32 -6.60 13.12
N LYS A 18 -4.41 -7.58 13.10
CA LYS A 18 -4.73 -8.96 13.51
C LYS A 18 -5.24 -9.02 14.94
N GLN A 19 -4.56 -8.34 15.86
CA GLN A 19 -4.98 -8.29 17.26
C GLN A 19 -6.34 -7.59 17.41
N TYR A 20 -6.59 -6.52 16.66
CA TYR A 20 -7.88 -5.84 16.62
C TYR A 20 -9.00 -6.78 16.17
N LEU A 21 -8.78 -7.51 15.07
CA LEU A 21 -9.72 -8.49 14.52
C LEU A 21 -10.00 -9.63 15.52
N ILE A 22 -8.98 -10.15 16.19
CA ILE A 22 -9.15 -11.17 17.24
C ILE A 22 -9.97 -10.63 18.41
N ASN A 23 -9.78 -9.37 18.81
CA ASN A 23 -10.45 -8.81 19.97
C ASN A 23 -11.92 -8.45 19.69
N HIS A 24 -12.26 -8.05 18.46
CA HIS A 24 -13.60 -7.49 18.14
C HIS A 24 -14.43 -8.34 17.18
N HIS A 25 -13.80 -9.23 16.40
CA HIS A 25 -14.45 -9.96 15.31
C HIS A 25 -14.13 -11.46 15.31
N LYS A 26 -13.72 -12.02 16.46
CA LYS A 26 -13.40 -13.45 16.58
C LYS A 26 -14.54 -14.36 16.12
N ASP A 27 -15.76 -14.08 16.56
CA ASP A 27 -16.92 -14.90 16.21
C ASP A 27 -17.17 -14.94 14.70
N SER A 28 -16.95 -13.81 14.01
CA SER A 28 -17.02 -13.73 12.55
C SER A 28 -15.91 -14.55 11.88
N ILE A 29 -14.70 -14.56 12.44
CA ILE A 29 -13.58 -15.38 11.94
C ILE A 29 -13.87 -16.87 12.15
N ASP A 30 -14.38 -17.26 13.31
CA ASP A 30 -14.74 -18.65 13.61
C ASP A 30 -15.87 -19.14 12.69
N LYS A 31 -16.84 -18.26 12.37
CA LYS A 31 -17.87 -18.51 11.34
C LYS A 31 -17.25 -18.69 9.95
N ALA A 32 -16.31 -17.84 9.54
CA ALA A 32 -15.61 -17.98 8.27
C ALA A 32 -14.85 -19.31 8.16
N VAL A 33 -14.14 -19.71 9.23
CA VAL A 33 -13.45 -21.01 9.28
C VAL A 33 -14.43 -22.17 9.16
N SER A 34 -15.58 -22.08 9.82
CA SER A 34 -16.63 -23.11 9.71
C SER A 34 -17.15 -23.24 8.28
N LEU A 35 -17.43 -22.13 7.59
CA LEU A 35 -17.86 -22.13 6.19
C LEU A 35 -16.81 -22.66 5.24
N ILE A 36 -15.53 -22.36 5.48
CA ILE A 36 -14.42 -22.93 4.68
C ILE A 36 -14.37 -24.45 4.88
N ASN A 37 -14.50 -24.94 6.11
CA ASN A 37 -14.49 -26.38 6.40
C ASN A 37 -15.68 -27.10 5.76
N GLU A 38 -16.87 -26.50 5.77
CA GLU A 38 -18.03 -27.03 5.04
C GLU A 38 -17.73 -27.12 3.53
N TRP A 39 -17.21 -26.04 2.95
CA TRP A 39 -16.82 -26.01 1.54
C TRP A 39 -15.73 -27.05 1.21
N LEU A 40 -14.72 -27.25 2.05
CA LEU A 40 -13.67 -28.24 1.82
C LEU A 40 -14.21 -29.67 1.78
N ASN A 41 -15.25 -29.97 2.55
CA ASN A 41 -15.86 -31.29 2.63
C ASN A 41 -16.95 -31.51 1.55
N GLU A 42 -17.48 -30.44 0.96
CA GLU A 42 -18.43 -30.53 -0.15
C GLU A 42 -17.76 -31.02 -1.45
N LYS A 43 -18.32 -32.06 -2.07
CA LYS A 43 -17.85 -32.53 -3.38
C LYS A 43 -18.25 -31.56 -4.48
N SER A 44 -17.26 -31.05 -5.20
CA SER A 44 -17.48 -30.29 -6.43
C SER A 44 -17.67 -31.23 -7.63
N PRO A 45 -18.45 -30.85 -8.65
CA PRO A 45 -18.48 -31.54 -9.94
C PRO A 45 -17.11 -31.56 -10.64
N SER A 46 -16.24 -30.57 -10.35
CA SER A 46 -14.90 -30.49 -10.94
C SER A 46 -13.89 -31.33 -10.16
N GLN A 47 -13.29 -32.32 -10.83
CA GLN A 47 -12.20 -33.13 -10.27
C GLN A 47 -11.00 -32.26 -9.87
N TYR A 48 -10.62 -31.28 -10.70
CA TYR A 48 -9.54 -30.35 -10.40
C TYR A 48 -9.81 -29.54 -9.13
N LYS A 49 -11.05 -29.08 -8.92
CA LYS A 49 -11.44 -28.37 -7.69
C LYS A 49 -11.34 -29.27 -6.46
N ASN A 50 -11.77 -30.53 -6.56
CA ASN A 50 -11.64 -31.47 -5.46
C ASN A 50 -10.17 -31.76 -5.11
N ILE A 51 -9.29 -31.86 -6.10
CA ILE A 51 -7.84 -31.99 -5.86
C ILE A 51 -7.33 -30.77 -5.09
N ARG A 52 -7.63 -29.54 -5.55
CA ARG A 52 -7.23 -28.31 -4.84
C ARG A 52 -7.68 -28.32 -3.37
N LYS A 53 -8.93 -28.68 -3.11
CA LYS A 53 -9.50 -28.77 -1.74
C LYS A 53 -8.73 -29.76 -0.86
N VAL A 54 -8.32 -30.92 -1.39
CA VAL A 54 -7.55 -31.92 -0.64
C VAL A 54 -6.18 -31.37 -0.24
N LEU A 55 -5.49 -30.65 -1.14
CA LEU A 55 -4.13 -30.14 -0.88
C LEU A 55 -4.08 -29.09 0.24
N ILE A 56 -5.19 -28.38 0.48
CA ILE A 56 -5.27 -27.30 1.49
C ILE A 56 -6.11 -27.69 2.72
N LYS A 57 -6.56 -28.94 2.82
CA LYS A 57 -7.60 -29.33 3.79
C LYS A 57 -7.19 -29.04 5.24
N ASP A 58 -5.95 -29.37 5.59
CA ASP A 58 -5.44 -29.34 6.97
C ASP A 58 -4.67 -28.05 7.29
N TYR A 59 -4.92 -26.98 6.56
CA TYR A 59 -4.23 -25.70 6.75
C TYR A 59 -4.75 -24.96 7.99
N PRO A 60 -3.94 -24.08 8.61
CA PRO A 60 -4.35 -23.27 9.76
C PRO A 60 -5.33 -22.18 9.32
N TRP A 61 -6.58 -22.56 9.06
CA TRP A 61 -7.59 -21.68 8.45
C TRP A 61 -7.88 -20.42 9.26
N PHE A 62 -7.78 -20.49 10.59
CA PHE A 62 -7.94 -19.32 11.44
C PHE A 62 -6.90 -18.24 11.10
N ASP A 63 -5.62 -18.61 11.03
CA ASP A 63 -4.52 -17.69 10.72
C ASP A 63 -4.61 -17.20 9.26
N ILE A 64 -5.00 -18.07 8.33
CA ILE A 64 -5.16 -17.72 6.92
C ILE A 64 -6.31 -16.73 6.72
N VAL A 65 -7.46 -16.94 7.35
CA VAL A 65 -8.58 -15.98 7.30
C VAL A 65 -8.16 -14.65 7.88
N LEU A 66 -7.45 -14.67 9.00
CA LEU A 66 -6.94 -13.48 9.65
C LEU A 66 -5.95 -12.72 8.74
N ASP A 67 -5.06 -13.43 8.04
CA ASP A 67 -4.17 -12.85 7.03
C ASP A 67 -4.94 -12.25 5.85
N LEU A 68 -5.93 -12.97 5.31
CA LEU A 68 -6.79 -12.51 4.21
C LEU A 68 -7.49 -11.20 4.57
N LEU A 69 -8.16 -11.16 5.72
CA LEU A 69 -8.85 -9.95 6.20
C LEU A 69 -7.87 -8.81 6.42
N THR A 70 -6.71 -9.08 7.02
CA THR A 70 -5.67 -8.07 7.22
C THR A 70 -5.21 -7.47 5.90
N LYS A 71 -5.02 -8.28 4.85
CA LYS A 71 -4.63 -7.75 3.53
C LYS A 71 -5.74 -7.00 2.83
N VAL A 72 -7.02 -7.39 2.99
CA VAL A 72 -8.15 -6.59 2.49
C VAL A 72 -8.11 -5.20 3.12
N ILE A 73 -7.96 -5.14 4.44
CA ILE A 73 -7.90 -3.89 5.20
C ILE A 73 -6.72 -3.02 4.75
N VAL A 74 -5.51 -3.58 4.71
CA VAL A 74 -4.29 -2.83 4.34
C VAL A 74 -4.32 -2.34 2.89
N SER A 75 -4.86 -3.15 1.97
CA SER A 75 -4.87 -2.80 0.55
C SER A 75 -5.93 -1.77 0.21
N GLY A 76 -6.99 -1.66 1.00
CA GLY A 76 -8.12 -0.77 0.71
C GLY A 76 -8.86 -1.22 -0.56
N TYR A 77 -9.27 -0.25 -1.37
CA TYR A 77 -10.00 -0.50 -2.62
C TYR A 77 -9.09 -0.98 -3.75
N ILE A 78 -9.13 -2.28 -4.07
CA ILE A 78 -8.31 -2.87 -5.13
C ILE A 78 -9.08 -3.87 -5.99
N PRO A 79 -8.60 -4.19 -7.21
CA PRO A 79 -9.20 -5.25 -8.01
C PRO A 79 -9.17 -6.60 -7.28
N PHE A 80 -10.31 -7.28 -7.25
CA PHE A 80 -10.50 -8.53 -6.51
C PHE A 80 -9.46 -9.60 -6.84
N LEU A 81 -9.18 -9.80 -8.13
CA LEU A 81 -8.21 -10.81 -8.58
C LEU A 81 -6.76 -10.41 -8.24
N SER A 82 -6.47 -9.11 -8.14
CA SER A 82 -5.16 -8.62 -7.70
C SER A 82 -4.91 -9.01 -6.25
N LEU A 83 -5.89 -8.81 -5.34
CA LEU A 83 -5.78 -9.24 -3.94
C LEU A 83 -5.55 -10.76 -3.87
N ALA A 84 -6.36 -11.56 -4.57
CA ALA A 84 -6.24 -13.01 -4.54
C ALA A 84 -4.85 -13.49 -5.00
N SER A 85 -4.24 -12.79 -5.96
CA SER A 85 -2.90 -13.12 -6.47
C SER A 85 -1.75 -12.72 -5.54
N MET A 86 -2.00 -11.87 -4.53
CA MET A 86 -1.00 -11.48 -3.54
C MET A 86 -0.75 -12.58 -2.49
N PHE A 87 -1.68 -13.53 -2.37
CA PHE A 87 -1.59 -14.63 -1.43
C PHE A 87 -0.98 -15.86 -2.06
N HIS A 88 -0.12 -16.53 -1.30
CA HIS A 88 0.42 -17.84 -1.66
C HIS A 88 -0.02 -18.84 -0.60
N LEU A 89 -0.89 -19.78 -0.97
CA LEU A 89 -1.37 -20.83 -0.08
C LEU A 89 -0.38 -21.99 -0.05
N SER A 90 -0.02 -22.54 -1.22
CA SER A 90 0.74 -23.79 -1.31
C SER A 90 1.70 -23.80 -2.49
N ASP A 91 2.88 -24.40 -2.31
CA ASP A 91 3.84 -24.68 -3.38
C ASP A 91 3.35 -25.78 -4.33
N GLU A 92 2.37 -26.58 -3.92
CA GLU A 92 1.77 -27.65 -4.73
C GLU A 92 0.72 -27.12 -5.72
N LEU A 93 0.29 -25.86 -5.55
CA LEU A 93 -0.62 -25.19 -6.45
C LEU A 93 0.16 -24.28 -7.39
N ASP A 94 -0.07 -24.44 -8.70
CA ASP A 94 0.41 -23.45 -9.66
C ASP A 94 -0.27 -22.08 -9.43
N LYS A 95 0.33 -21.01 -9.96
CA LYS A 95 -0.13 -19.65 -9.72
C LYS A 95 -1.62 -19.42 -10.09
N PRO A 96 -2.12 -19.92 -11.24
CA PRO A 96 -3.55 -19.81 -11.57
C PRO A 96 -4.44 -20.55 -10.57
N ASN A 97 -4.14 -21.80 -10.21
CA ASN A 97 -4.96 -22.57 -9.28
C ASN A 97 -4.93 -21.98 -7.87
N ASN A 98 -3.76 -21.51 -7.41
CA ASN A 98 -3.64 -20.80 -6.14
C ASN A 98 -4.53 -19.55 -6.11
N THR A 99 -4.44 -18.70 -7.13
CA THR A 99 -5.25 -17.47 -7.23
C THR A 99 -6.75 -17.78 -7.26
N ALA A 100 -7.16 -18.80 -8.01
CA ALA A 100 -8.55 -19.24 -8.06
C ALA A 100 -9.04 -19.76 -6.70
N THR A 101 -8.23 -20.53 -5.97
CA THR A 101 -8.56 -21.03 -4.63
C THR A 101 -8.75 -19.88 -3.64
N VAL A 102 -7.83 -18.92 -3.61
CA VAL A 102 -7.93 -17.74 -2.73
C VAL A 102 -9.19 -16.93 -3.07
N ALA A 103 -9.49 -16.73 -4.36
CA ALA A 103 -10.70 -16.03 -4.79
C ALA A 103 -11.98 -16.74 -4.33
N GLU A 104 -12.04 -18.07 -4.45
CA GLU A 104 -13.17 -18.87 -3.94
C GLU A 104 -13.34 -18.73 -2.42
N ILE A 105 -12.24 -18.75 -1.67
CA ILE A 105 -12.25 -18.55 -0.21
C ILE A 105 -12.76 -17.15 0.14
N LEU A 106 -12.27 -16.12 -0.53
CA LEU A 106 -12.73 -14.74 -0.34
C LEU A 106 -14.25 -14.61 -0.59
N LEU A 107 -14.78 -15.28 -1.62
CA LEU A 107 -16.23 -15.29 -1.89
C LEU A 107 -17.03 -15.97 -0.77
N ILE A 108 -16.51 -17.05 -0.18
CA ILE A 108 -17.15 -17.77 0.93
C ILE A 108 -17.20 -16.88 2.17
N ILE A 109 -16.05 -16.28 2.53
CA ILE A 109 -15.95 -15.49 3.75
C ILE A 109 -16.57 -14.09 3.60
N ASN A 110 -16.93 -13.63 2.40
CA ASN A 110 -17.68 -12.39 2.19
C ASN A 110 -19.02 -12.37 2.97
N SER A 111 -19.55 -13.54 3.36
CA SER A 111 -20.76 -13.70 4.19
C SER A 111 -20.61 -13.31 5.68
N ILE A 112 -19.42 -12.87 6.10
CA ILE A 112 -19.16 -12.38 7.47
C ILE A 112 -19.22 -10.85 7.57
N ASP A 113 -19.53 -10.15 6.47
CA ASP A 113 -19.78 -8.72 6.39
C ASP A 113 -18.63 -7.83 6.93
N LEU A 114 -17.37 -8.27 6.81
CA LEU A 114 -16.19 -7.47 7.15
C LEU A 114 -15.56 -6.78 5.93
N PHE A 115 -15.98 -7.14 4.73
CA PHE A 115 -15.56 -6.52 3.48
C PHE A 115 -16.65 -6.68 2.43
N VAL A 116 -16.55 -5.89 1.36
CA VAL A 116 -17.50 -5.93 0.25
C VAL A 116 -16.75 -6.26 -1.03
N ILE A 117 -17.35 -7.13 -1.84
CA ILE A 117 -16.97 -7.35 -3.23
C ILE A 117 -18.00 -6.63 -4.12
N GLU A 118 -17.55 -5.57 -4.79
CA GLU A 118 -18.38 -4.75 -5.68
C GLU A 118 -18.09 -5.12 -7.15
N GLN A 119 -19.15 -5.37 -7.92
CA GLN A 119 -19.04 -5.53 -9.37
C GLN A 119 -19.21 -4.18 -10.07
N THR A 120 -18.19 -3.78 -10.82
CA THR A 120 -18.27 -2.69 -11.81
C THR A 120 -18.65 -3.25 -13.19
N LYS A 121 -18.87 -2.39 -14.18
CA LYS A 121 -19.21 -2.80 -15.57
C LYS A 121 -18.26 -3.87 -16.14
N THR A 122 -16.99 -3.87 -15.75
CA THR A 122 -15.93 -4.71 -16.35
C THR A 122 -15.12 -5.53 -15.36
N ASN A 123 -15.09 -5.15 -14.07
CA ASN A 123 -14.19 -5.75 -13.08
C ASN A 123 -14.87 -5.90 -11.71
N TYR A 124 -14.34 -6.78 -10.87
CA TYR A 124 -14.70 -6.89 -9.46
C TYR A 124 -13.65 -6.17 -8.60
N TYR A 125 -14.10 -5.42 -7.62
CA TYR A 125 -13.28 -4.76 -6.61
C TYR A 125 -13.60 -5.30 -5.23
N ILE A 126 -12.61 -5.29 -4.35
CA ILE A 126 -12.75 -5.67 -2.94
C ILE A 126 -12.23 -4.54 -2.07
N TYR A 127 -12.93 -4.25 -0.97
CA TYR A 127 -12.54 -3.23 -0.01
C TYR A 127 -13.12 -3.55 1.38
N PRO A 128 -12.45 -3.11 2.47
CA PRO A 128 -12.92 -3.34 3.83
C PRO A 128 -14.28 -2.68 4.08
N TYR A 129 -15.12 -3.35 4.89
CA TYR A 129 -16.43 -2.87 5.32
C TYR A 129 -16.49 -2.96 6.84
N LEU A 130 -15.58 -2.23 7.48
CA LEU A 130 -15.51 -2.09 8.92
C LEU A 130 -14.81 -0.77 9.26
N GLU A 131 -15.20 -0.16 10.37
CA GLU A 131 -14.54 1.02 10.89
C GLU A 131 -13.39 0.60 11.81
N LEU A 132 -12.17 1.03 11.46
CA LEU A 132 -11.01 0.87 12.31
C LEU A 132 -10.84 2.10 13.23
N PRO A 133 -10.20 1.95 14.40
CA PRO A 133 -9.72 3.09 15.18
C PRO A 133 -8.86 4.04 14.32
N GLU A 134 -9.01 5.36 14.49
CA GLU A 134 -8.28 6.40 13.73
C GLU A 134 -6.76 6.14 13.70
N ILE A 135 -6.19 5.75 14.84
CA ILE A 135 -4.76 5.40 14.95
C ILE A 135 -4.36 4.28 14.00
N LEU A 136 -5.18 3.24 13.82
CA LEU A 136 -4.86 2.16 12.88
C LEU A 136 -5.03 2.61 11.42
N GLN A 137 -6.04 3.45 11.14
CA GLN A 137 -6.22 4.02 9.80
C GLN A 137 -5.02 4.88 9.38
N ASP A 138 -4.59 5.80 10.24
CA ASP A 138 -3.42 6.66 10.03
C ASP A 138 -2.17 5.81 9.78
N ARG A 139 -1.97 4.74 10.56
CA ARG A 139 -0.82 3.83 10.41
C ARG A 139 -0.85 3.02 9.12
N ILE A 140 -2.03 2.56 8.69
CA ILE A 140 -2.18 1.90 7.39
C ILE A 140 -1.72 2.86 6.29
N ILE A 141 -2.25 4.08 6.29
CA ILE A 141 -1.91 5.12 5.32
C ILE A 141 -0.40 5.40 5.29
N LEU A 142 0.22 5.58 6.46
CA LEU A 142 1.65 5.83 6.58
C LEU A 142 2.51 4.64 6.10
N SER A 143 1.98 3.41 6.17
CA SER A 143 2.67 2.18 5.77
C SER A 143 2.54 1.84 4.28
N CYS A 144 1.54 2.38 3.57
CA CYS A 144 1.28 2.07 2.16
C CYS A 144 2.41 2.53 1.22
N TYR A 145 3.12 3.59 1.59
CA TYR A 145 4.22 4.15 0.82
C TYR A 145 5.49 4.15 1.65
N VAL A 146 6.63 4.44 1.02
CA VAL A 146 7.88 4.63 1.76
C VAL A 146 7.85 6.08 2.23
N PRO A 147 7.55 6.37 3.50
CA PRO A 147 7.67 7.73 3.97
C PRO A 147 9.13 8.13 4.00
N PRO A 148 9.39 9.44 4.00
CA PRO A 148 10.65 9.96 4.47
C PRO A 148 11.02 9.40 5.85
N LYS A 149 12.31 9.20 6.08
CA LYS A 149 12.82 8.72 7.37
C LYS A 149 12.93 9.88 8.35
N ASP A 150 12.79 9.55 9.63
CA ASP A 150 13.08 10.44 10.76
C ASP A 150 14.60 10.57 11.06
N SER A 151 15.41 9.66 10.50
CA SER A 151 16.83 9.55 10.81
C SER A 151 17.66 9.07 9.62
N ILE A 152 18.92 9.51 9.61
CA ILE A 152 19.89 9.13 8.58
C ILE A 152 20.30 7.67 8.80
N THR A 153 20.08 6.83 7.79
CA THR A 153 20.67 5.49 7.74
C THR A 153 21.72 5.42 6.63
N LYS A 154 22.99 5.24 7.02
CA LYS A 154 24.06 5.04 6.03
C LYS A 154 23.90 3.69 5.33
N VAL A 155 23.79 3.73 4.01
CA VAL A 155 23.76 2.56 3.14
C VAL A 155 25.17 1.98 3.05
N LYS A 156 25.32 0.73 3.51
CA LYS A 156 26.60 -0.01 3.55
C LYS A 156 26.69 -1.11 2.49
N SER A 157 25.61 -1.41 1.78
CA SER A 157 25.55 -2.49 0.79
C SER A 157 24.63 -2.17 -0.38
N ASN A 158 24.86 -2.84 -1.50
CA ASN A 158 24.10 -2.62 -2.73
C ASN A 158 22.72 -3.31 -2.71
N LYS A 159 22.45 -4.14 -1.70
CA LYS A 159 21.21 -4.91 -1.57
C LYS A 159 20.01 -3.97 -1.50
N GLY A 160 19.18 -4.02 -2.55
CA GLY A 160 17.94 -3.25 -2.62
C GLY A 160 18.11 -1.77 -3.01
N ILE A 161 19.30 -1.34 -3.42
CA ILE A 161 19.59 0.04 -3.86
C ILE A 161 19.32 0.25 -5.35
N ILE A 162 19.42 -0.81 -6.17
CA ILE A 162 19.10 -0.74 -7.60
C ILE A 162 17.61 -1.08 -7.80
N LEU A 163 16.90 -0.19 -8.49
CA LEU A 163 15.49 -0.29 -8.86
C LEU A 163 15.25 -1.30 -9.99
N GLY A 164 14.02 -1.79 -10.03
CA GLY A 164 13.52 -2.71 -11.06
C GLY A 164 13.57 -4.18 -10.64
N SER A 165 13.55 -5.05 -11.64
CA SER A 165 13.37 -6.49 -11.43
C SER A 165 14.62 -7.17 -10.85
N LYS A 166 14.50 -8.46 -10.53
CA LYS A 166 15.65 -9.28 -10.08
C LYS A 166 16.84 -9.25 -11.05
N PHE A 167 16.60 -9.01 -12.34
CA PHE A 167 17.64 -8.97 -13.36
C PHE A 167 18.52 -7.71 -13.29
N ASN A 168 18.04 -6.64 -12.65
CA ASN A 168 18.81 -5.41 -12.48
C ASN A 168 19.77 -5.48 -11.28
N LYS A 169 19.59 -6.47 -10.39
CA LYS A 169 20.31 -6.54 -9.12
C LYS A 169 21.68 -7.19 -9.32
N HIS A 170 22.71 -6.57 -8.76
CA HIS A 170 24.07 -7.12 -8.72
C HIS A 170 24.82 -6.61 -7.49
N ASP A 171 25.88 -7.32 -7.11
CA ASP A 171 26.74 -6.95 -5.98
C ASP A 171 28.01 -6.20 -6.40
N LYS A 172 28.19 -5.90 -7.70
CA LYS A 172 29.30 -5.06 -8.18
C LYS A 172 29.27 -3.68 -7.52
N PRO A 173 30.43 -3.05 -7.25
CA PRO A 173 30.50 -1.72 -6.64
C PRO A 173 29.65 -0.69 -7.39
N ILE A 174 28.95 0.15 -6.64
CA ILE A 174 28.22 1.32 -7.11
C ILE A 174 28.58 2.51 -6.21
N SER A 175 28.33 3.73 -6.68
CA SER A 175 28.63 4.97 -5.96
C SER A 175 27.71 5.18 -4.75
N LEU A 176 27.89 4.36 -3.70
CA LEU A 176 27.15 4.48 -2.44
C LEU A 176 27.46 5.77 -1.69
N ASP A 177 28.59 6.40 -1.95
CA ASP A 177 28.98 7.72 -1.45
C ASP A 177 28.00 8.81 -1.92
N VAL A 178 27.58 8.78 -3.19
CA VAL A 178 26.57 9.70 -3.73
C VAL A 178 25.22 9.46 -3.06
N ILE A 179 24.79 8.21 -2.93
CA ILE A 179 23.53 7.86 -2.22
C ILE A 179 23.58 8.33 -0.76
N ASN A 180 24.67 8.10 -0.06
CA ASN A 180 24.81 8.49 1.34
C ASN A 180 24.84 10.02 1.51
N THR A 181 25.46 10.75 0.57
CA THR A 181 25.44 12.22 0.56
C THR A 181 24.02 12.73 0.38
N LEU A 182 23.28 12.21 -0.60
CA LEU A 182 21.90 12.62 -0.85
C LEU A 182 20.95 12.25 0.30
N ASN A 183 21.10 11.04 0.86
CA ASN A 183 20.29 10.60 2.01
C ASN A 183 20.62 11.35 3.32
N SER A 184 21.75 12.07 3.38
CA SER A 184 22.11 12.87 4.56
C SER A 184 21.45 14.24 4.58
N GLN A 185 20.80 14.64 3.48
CA GLN A 185 20.13 15.93 3.43
C GLN A 185 18.82 15.89 4.22
N GLU A 186 18.72 16.81 5.17
CA GLU A 186 17.53 16.98 6.00
C GLU A 186 16.59 18.01 5.37
N TYR A 187 15.32 17.65 5.33
CA TYR A 187 14.24 18.42 4.74
C TYR A 187 13.14 18.68 5.77
N ILE A 188 12.32 19.69 5.51
CA ILE A 188 11.13 20.01 6.28
C ILE A 188 10.03 20.45 5.32
N LEU A 189 8.76 20.27 5.69
CA LEU A 189 7.65 20.80 4.89
C LEU A 189 7.58 22.32 5.03
N ASP A 190 7.30 23.01 3.92
CA ASP A 190 6.92 24.41 3.95
C ASP A 190 5.50 24.54 4.50
N SER A 191 5.41 24.83 5.81
CA SER A 191 4.14 24.94 6.51
C SER A 191 3.19 25.97 5.88
N TRP A 192 3.72 27.11 5.42
CA TRP A 192 2.88 28.13 4.79
C TRP A 192 2.35 27.63 3.46
N PHE A 193 3.19 27.04 2.61
CA PHE A 193 2.76 26.55 1.31
C PHE A 193 1.70 25.45 1.45
N VAL A 194 1.96 24.46 2.31
CA VAL A 194 1.07 23.31 2.52
C VAL A 194 -0.29 23.74 3.09
N ASP A 195 -0.33 24.73 3.99
CA ASP A 195 -1.59 25.22 4.56
C ASP A 195 -2.41 26.05 3.57
N ASN A 196 -1.73 26.74 2.64
CA ASN A 196 -2.38 27.69 1.73
C ASN A 196 -2.64 27.12 0.33
N HIS A 197 -2.03 25.98 -0.03
CA HIS A 197 -2.15 25.37 -1.35
C HIS A 197 -2.51 23.90 -1.27
N LYS A 198 -3.62 23.55 -1.91
CA LYS A 198 -4.02 22.15 -2.12
C LYS A 198 -3.39 21.60 -3.39
N LYS A 199 -3.10 20.30 -3.39
CA LYS A 199 -2.60 19.64 -4.59
C LYS A 199 -3.68 19.69 -5.68
N PRO A 200 -3.40 20.24 -6.87
CA PRO A 200 -4.38 20.30 -7.93
C PRO A 200 -4.64 18.91 -8.53
N TRP A 201 -5.85 18.72 -9.05
CA TRP A 201 -6.16 17.57 -9.87
C TRP A 201 -5.27 17.55 -11.11
N PHE A 202 -4.70 16.39 -11.44
CA PHE A 202 -3.69 16.27 -12.49
C PHE A 202 -4.27 16.25 -13.92
N GLN A 203 -5.60 16.15 -14.07
CA GLN A 203 -6.26 16.23 -15.37
C GLN A 203 -7.07 17.51 -15.47
N ASP A 204 -7.21 17.99 -16.71
CA ASP A 204 -8.21 18.98 -17.05
C ASP A 204 -9.60 18.44 -16.76
N GLU A 205 -10.51 19.34 -16.35
CA GLU A 205 -11.93 18.99 -16.18
C GLU A 205 -12.49 18.45 -17.50
N LYS A 206 -12.96 17.19 -17.46
CA LYS A 206 -13.59 16.55 -18.61
C LYS A 206 -15.09 16.75 -18.55
N ASP A 207 -15.68 17.12 -19.68
CA ASP A 207 -17.12 17.08 -19.87
C ASP A 207 -17.59 15.63 -19.91
N VAL A 208 -18.01 15.12 -18.74
CA VAL A 208 -18.41 13.72 -18.52
C VAL A 208 -19.55 13.31 -19.47
N SER A 209 -20.37 14.27 -19.94
CA SER A 209 -21.49 13.99 -20.85
C SER A 209 -21.01 13.47 -22.23
N LYS A 210 -19.81 13.86 -22.65
CA LYS A 210 -19.20 13.50 -23.94
C LYS A 210 -18.36 12.21 -23.89
N LEU A 211 -18.16 11.66 -22.71
CA LEU A 211 -17.36 10.45 -22.53
C LEU A 211 -18.17 9.20 -22.89
N THR A 212 -17.51 8.25 -23.54
CA THR A 212 -18.04 6.88 -23.70
C THR A 212 -18.18 6.19 -22.34
N ASP A 213 -18.98 5.13 -22.27
CA ASP A 213 -19.15 4.37 -21.03
C ASP A 213 -17.84 3.84 -20.44
N VAL A 214 -16.88 3.46 -21.30
CA VAL A 214 -15.57 2.96 -20.87
C VAL A 214 -14.72 4.10 -20.30
N GLU A 215 -14.78 5.29 -20.89
CA GLU A 215 -14.05 6.46 -20.41
C GLU A 215 -14.63 6.98 -19.10
N LYS A 216 -15.97 6.96 -18.94
CA LYS A 216 -16.64 7.27 -17.67
C LYS A 216 -16.14 6.35 -16.56
N ALA A 217 -16.14 5.03 -16.79
CA ALA A 217 -15.65 4.06 -15.81
C ALA A 217 -14.17 4.30 -15.44
N LYS A 218 -13.31 4.62 -16.42
CA LYS A 218 -11.90 4.96 -16.15
C LYS A 218 -11.77 6.24 -15.32
N TYR A 219 -12.59 7.24 -15.61
CA TYR A 219 -12.60 8.50 -14.89
C TYR A 219 -13.07 8.33 -13.43
N GLU A 220 -14.12 7.54 -13.21
CA GLU A 220 -14.61 7.19 -11.85
C GLU A 220 -13.54 6.48 -11.01
N ILE A 221 -12.79 5.53 -11.60
CA ILE A 221 -11.67 4.86 -10.91
C ILE A 221 -10.58 5.87 -10.54
N GLN A 222 -10.28 6.81 -11.43
CA GLN A 222 -9.28 7.85 -11.19
C GLN A 222 -9.72 8.79 -10.07
N LEU A 223 -11.00 9.18 -10.02
CA LEU A 223 -11.57 9.97 -8.94
C LEU A 223 -11.46 9.25 -7.59
N LYS A 224 -11.85 7.97 -7.50
CA LYS A 224 -11.67 7.20 -6.26
C LYS A 224 -10.21 7.14 -5.82
N THR A 225 -9.28 6.93 -6.77
CA THR A 225 -7.83 6.91 -6.50
C THR A 225 -7.32 8.27 -6.01
N TRP A 226 -7.91 9.36 -6.51
CA TRP A 226 -7.58 10.71 -6.10
C TRP A 226 -8.04 11.03 -4.69
N GLU A 227 -9.27 10.68 -4.37
CA GLU A 227 -9.84 10.87 -3.04
C GLU A 227 -8.97 10.17 -1.99
N GLN A 228 -8.61 8.91 -2.25
CA GLN A 228 -7.65 8.17 -1.43
C GLN A 228 -6.28 8.84 -1.35
N TYR A 229 -5.77 9.37 -2.47
CA TYR A 229 -4.51 10.11 -2.46
C TYR A 229 -4.60 11.35 -1.55
N GLN A 230 -5.71 12.09 -1.58
CA GLN A 230 -5.91 13.30 -0.77
C GLN A 230 -5.98 12.98 0.72
N GLU A 231 -6.77 11.98 1.10
CA GLU A 231 -6.84 11.48 2.49
C GLU A 231 -5.45 11.11 2.99
N GLN A 232 -4.68 10.38 2.17
CA GLN A 232 -3.31 10.01 2.53
C GLN A 232 -2.41 11.24 2.68
N LEU A 233 -2.50 12.20 1.75
CA LEU A 233 -1.71 13.42 1.79
C LEU A 233 -1.95 14.20 3.10
N GLU A 234 -3.20 14.30 3.55
CA GLU A 234 -3.56 14.96 4.81
C GLU A 234 -2.90 14.28 6.02
N VAL A 235 -2.92 12.95 6.08
CA VAL A 235 -2.23 12.19 7.13
C VAL A 235 -0.72 12.42 7.07
N PHE A 236 -0.11 12.41 5.88
CA PHE A 236 1.32 12.70 5.74
C PHE A 236 1.67 14.12 6.20
N ILE A 237 0.85 15.12 5.86
CA ILE A 237 1.02 16.50 6.31
C ILE A 237 0.94 16.56 7.84
N LYS A 238 -0.12 16.00 8.44
CA LYS A 238 -0.34 15.95 9.90
C LYS A 238 0.89 15.43 10.64
N HIS A 239 1.59 14.44 10.07
CA HIS A 239 2.75 13.83 10.68
C HIS A 239 4.07 14.55 10.37
N LEU A 240 4.28 15.02 9.13
CA LEU A 240 5.58 15.56 8.68
C LEU A 240 5.72 17.08 8.83
N LYS A 241 4.62 17.83 8.96
CA LYS A 241 4.63 19.31 8.88
C LYS A 241 5.65 19.97 9.81
N ASP A 242 5.73 19.51 11.05
CA ASP A 242 6.57 20.09 12.09
C ASP A 242 7.82 19.25 12.40
N ASN A 243 8.07 18.19 11.62
CA ASN A 243 9.16 17.26 11.87
C ASN A 243 10.13 17.22 10.70
N PRO A 244 11.43 17.42 10.92
CA PRO A 244 12.44 17.19 9.90
C PRO A 244 12.45 15.73 9.45
N PHE A 245 12.80 15.51 8.18
CA PHE A 245 12.85 14.18 7.59
C PHE A 245 13.92 14.06 6.50
N TYR A 246 14.20 12.82 6.11
CA TYR A 246 15.23 12.45 5.15
C TYR A 246 14.64 11.61 4.03
N PHE A 247 15.00 11.93 2.78
CA PHE A 247 14.66 11.08 1.65
C PHE A 247 15.66 9.95 1.47
N GLU A 248 15.17 8.75 1.16
CA GLU A 248 16.02 7.69 0.63
C GLU A 248 16.13 7.81 -0.89
N HIS A 249 17.31 7.48 -1.42
CA HIS A 249 17.59 7.49 -2.84
C HIS A 249 17.99 6.10 -3.33
N LYS A 250 17.62 5.79 -4.58
CA LYS A 250 17.95 4.54 -5.26
C LYS A 250 18.41 4.79 -6.69
N TYR A 251 19.20 3.87 -7.23
CA TYR A 251 19.65 3.92 -8.62
C TYR A 251 18.68 3.18 -9.54
N ASP A 252 18.49 3.64 -10.78
CA ASP A 252 18.08 2.74 -11.87
C ASP A 252 19.28 1.99 -12.47
N MET A 253 19.02 1.08 -13.41
CA MET A 253 20.07 0.30 -14.09
C MET A 253 21.03 1.15 -14.94
N ARG A 254 20.70 2.42 -15.20
CA ARG A 254 21.50 3.37 -16.00
C ARG A 254 22.31 4.33 -15.11
N GLY A 255 22.20 4.21 -13.78
CA GLY A 255 22.88 5.09 -12.82
C GLY A 255 22.15 6.40 -12.52
N ARG A 256 20.90 6.58 -12.95
CA ARG A 256 20.08 7.73 -12.53
C ARG A 256 19.60 7.54 -11.09
N VAL A 257 19.63 8.61 -10.31
CA VAL A 257 19.21 8.60 -8.90
C VAL A 257 17.75 9.03 -8.77
N TYR A 258 16.97 8.24 -8.04
CA TYR A 258 15.56 8.48 -7.77
C TYR A 258 15.28 8.56 -6.28
N VAL A 259 14.55 9.60 -5.88
CA VAL A 259 13.97 9.73 -4.53
C VAL A 259 12.90 8.67 -4.32
N ARG A 260 12.91 8.06 -3.13
CA ARG A 260 11.87 7.18 -2.60
C ARG A 260 10.91 8.02 -1.78
N GLY A 261 9.90 8.55 -2.45
CA GLY A 261 8.81 9.30 -1.84
C GLY A 261 7.71 9.49 -2.88
N TYR A 262 6.46 9.28 -2.47
CA TYR A 262 5.31 9.39 -3.37
C TYR A 262 4.54 10.69 -3.14
N HIS A 263 4.05 10.93 -1.93
CA HIS A 263 3.31 12.14 -1.58
C HIS A 263 4.19 13.39 -1.50
N PHE A 264 5.44 13.22 -1.06
CA PHE A 264 6.45 14.27 -1.03
C PHE A 264 7.72 13.77 -1.71
N THR A 265 8.26 14.57 -2.62
CA THR A 265 9.51 14.27 -3.34
C THR A 265 10.06 15.52 -4.01
N THR A 266 11.39 15.67 -3.98
CA THR A 266 12.08 16.75 -4.71
C THR A 266 12.11 16.53 -6.23
N GLN A 267 11.68 15.35 -6.69
CA GLN A 267 11.67 14.96 -8.11
C GLN A 267 10.27 14.92 -8.73
N GLY A 268 9.22 15.26 -7.96
CA GLY A 268 7.82 15.22 -8.39
C GLY A 268 7.37 16.40 -9.26
N THR A 269 6.07 16.68 -9.19
CA THR A 269 5.45 17.84 -9.82
C THR A 269 5.89 19.14 -9.14
N SER A 270 5.46 20.28 -9.68
CA SER A 270 5.71 21.59 -9.06
C SER A 270 5.14 21.68 -7.65
N TYR A 271 4.00 21.01 -7.38
CA TYR A 271 3.39 20.99 -6.06
C TYR A 271 4.31 20.34 -5.02
N GLU A 272 4.73 19.08 -5.24
CA GLU A 272 5.57 18.38 -4.27
C GLU A 272 6.90 19.10 -4.03
N LYS A 273 7.46 19.71 -5.08
CA LYS A 273 8.70 20.49 -4.98
C LYS A 273 8.52 21.75 -4.14
N ALA A 274 7.39 22.45 -4.28
CA ALA A 274 7.09 23.66 -3.51
C ALA A 274 6.74 23.35 -2.05
N CYS A 275 6.27 22.14 -1.74
CA CYS A 275 6.01 21.71 -0.37
C CYS A 275 7.27 21.47 0.47
N ILE A 276 8.47 21.41 -0.11
CA ILE A 276 9.68 20.92 0.56
C ILE A 276 10.74 22.01 0.63
N ASN A 277 11.27 22.25 1.83
CA ASN A 277 12.43 23.10 2.08
C ASN A 277 13.61 22.30 2.66
N LEU A 278 14.81 22.88 2.56
CA LEU A 278 15.94 22.42 3.37
C LEU A 278 15.70 22.81 4.82
N ASN A 279 15.91 21.88 5.75
CA ASN A 279 15.77 22.20 7.18
C ASN A 279 16.89 23.15 7.68
N LYS A 280 18.04 23.13 7.00
CA LYS A 280 19.14 24.06 7.26
C LYS A 280 18.96 25.33 6.42
N TYR A 281 18.49 26.39 7.06
CA TYR A 281 18.35 27.71 6.47
C TYR A 281 19.68 28.46 6.44
N GLU A 282 19.83 29.34 5.45
CA GLU A 282 20.97 30.24 5.31
C GLU A 282 20.48 31.68 5.20
N TYR A 283 21.24 32.61 5.80
CA TYR A 283 20.94 34.03 5.67
C TYR A 283 21.39 34.53 4.29
N VAL A 284 20.42 34.90 3.45
CA VAL A 284 20.70 35.40 2.10
C VAL A 284 21.16 36.85 2.19
N VAL A 285 22.39 37.12 1.75
CA VAL A 285 22.96 38.46 1.63
C VAL A 285 23.07 38.86 0.16
N GLY A 286 22.57 40.04 -0.19
CA GLY A 286 22.61 40.58 -1.55
C GLY A 286 21.51 41.62 -1.78
N LYS A 287 21.69 42.50 -2.77
CA LYS A 287 20.59 43.31 -3.30
C LYS A 287 19.92 42.50 -4.41
N LEU A 288 18.60 42.36 -4.34
CA LEU A 288 17.77 41.83 -5.42
C LEU A 288 17.80 42.79 -6.63
#